data_AF-A0A136Q148-F1
#
_entry.id   AF-A0A136Q148-F1
#
_cell.length_a   1.000
_cell.length_b   1.000
_cell.length_c   1.000
_cell.angle_alpha   90.00
_cell.angle_beta   90.00
_cell.angle_gamma   90.00
#
_symmetry.space_group_name_H-M   'P 1'
#
loop_
_entity.id
_entity.type
_entity.pdbx_description
1 polymer ?
#
loop_
_entity_poly.entity_id
_entity_poly.type
_entity_poly.pdbx_seq_one_letter_code
_entity_poly.pdbx_strand_id
1 'polypeptide(L)'
;MIYNVTFDICAGVISVLSLYVIISKKGVQKESNQLLLFVIIAALISAVFDIWSSVGNSYIDQYTYFSRDILNYIFLFVHTSTACLFAWYMIVLLGLKHRIKKPLFILFLLPEVLFIFLPLALNPVLGWVFYYDANGIYSHGVMIYALYGAGYLYMLFTVYLAIRFRNLLLKSQRYAAIMLLIFSIIPIFVQQVFMPHQLLELFFQSIGIFGFLTTVENLDVTHNPVTKVYNRAAFLRSIDLTVQNQSSLYVTIVKLSRSHYFDIAALGAGYVNGFMAGAAEWLNSLSKKIDVYDCERGHFALTVFHNSYDMQLLTEKIARKFSGEWQYKNQMAQLPIQICAVDLAGTDWTVESLMRFVDLSYIGHETQPVTVKSEELKAAGQERAAEESGHGQFASEVLNMLGSFVDRIATLTPAERNILQYYIDGYEIAEIPGLAFISIYTVRKHNKNIYRKLAVSTKEELLLYIDLLRRSNRLVEIEKLTD
;
A
#
# COMPACT_ATOMS: atom_id res chain seq x y z
N MET A 1 -17.61 21.97 -45.87
CA MET A 1 -17.23 22.76 -44.66
C MET A 1 -15.79 22.36 -44.32
N ILE A 2 -14.93 23.31 -43.91
CA ILE A 2 -13.54 23.00 -43.55
C ILE A 2 -13.45 22.90 -42.03
N TYR A 3 -13.12 21.71 -41.52
CA TYR A 3 -12.92 21.48 -40.08
C TYR A 3 -11.54 21.96 -39.65
N ASN A 4 -11.44 22.57 -38.47
CA ASN A 4 -10.14 22.88 -37.87
C ASN A 4 -9.70 21.75 -36.92
N VAL A 5 -8.67 21.01 -37.34
CA VAL A 5 -8.11 19.85 -36.63
C VAL A 5 -7.01 20.20 -35.63
N THR A 6 -6.74 21.48 -35.38
CA THR A 6 -5.62 21.92 -34.52
C THR A 6 -5.71 21.32 -33.11
N PHE A 7 -6.91 21.27 -32.53
CA PHE A 7 -7.12 20.71 -31.20
C PHE A 7 -6.98 19.19 -31.17
N ASP A 8 -7.37 18.49 -32.23
CA ASP A 8 -7.16 17.04 -32.34
C ASP A 8 -5.69 16.68 -32.49
N ILE A 9 -4.90 17.52 -33.17
CA ILE A 9 -3.44 17.36 -33.21
C ILE A 9 -2.88 17.46 -31.78
N CYS A 10 -3.33 18.44 -31.00
CA CYS A 10 -2.96 18.53 -29.57
C CYS A 10 -3.41 17.29 -28.78
N ALA A 11 -4.62 16.77 -29.04
CA ALA A 11 -5.12 15.54 -28.42
C ALA A 11 -4.25 14.31 -28.73
N GLY A 12 -3.78 14.21 -29.98
CA GLY A 12 -2.82 13.20 -30.42
C GLY A 12 -1.50 13.29 -29.66
N VAL A 13 -0.94 14.50 -29.53
CA VAL A 13 0.31 14.74 -28.77
C VAL A 13 0.16 14.33 -27.29
N ILE A 14 -0.94 14.73 -26.64
CA ILE A 14 -1.20 14.35 -25.24
C ILE A 14 -1.40 12.85 -25.09
N SER A 15 -2.06 12.20 -26.05
CA SER A 15 -2.23 10.74 -26.06
C SER A 15 -0.90 10.00 -26.25
N VAL A 16 0.00 10.50 -27.11
CA VAL A 16 1.37 9.97 -27.25
C VAL A 16 2.17 10.15 -25.96
N LEU A 17 2.07 11.32 -25.31
CA LEU A 17 2.70 11.55 -24.01
C LEU A 17 2.17 10.58 -22.94
N SER A 18 0.85 10.39 -22.91
CA SER A 18 0.19 9.43 -22.01
C SER A 18 0.70 8.00 -22.25
N LEU A 19 0.87 7.62 -23.52
CA LEU A 19 1.40 6.32 -23.93
C LEU A 19 2.87 6.15 -23.49
N TYR A 20 3.69 7.18 -23.68
CA TYR A 20 5.07 7.18 -23.20
C TYR A 20 5.13 7.02 -21.68
N VAL A 21 4.30 7.75 -20.93
CA VAL A 21 4.26 7.69 -19.46
C VAL A 21 3.86 6.30 -18.96
N ILE A 22 2.83 5.67 -19.55
CA ILE A 22 2.38 4.35 -19.09
C ILE A 22 3.35 3.22 -19.47
N ILE A 23 4.02 3.31 -20.62
CA ILE A 23 5.03 2.33 -21.06
C ILE A 23 6.33 2.47 -20.28
N SER A 24 6.79 3.71 -20.06
CA SER A 24 8.03 3.99 -19.32
C SER A 24 7.95 3.56 -17.86
N LYS A 25 6.73 3.47 -17.31
CA LYS A 25 6.49 2.93 -15.97
C LYS A 25 6.52 1.40 -16.00
N LYS A 26 7.43 0.82 -15.22
CA LYS A 26 7.50 -0.64 -14.96
C LYS A 26 6.27 -1.08 -14.14
N GLY A 27 5.15 -1.38 -14.81
CA GLY A 27 3.90 -1.76 -14.12
C GLY A 27 2.78 -2.33 -15.01
N VAL A 28 3.01 -2.53 -16.31
CA VAL A 28 1.99 -2.99 -17.29
C VAL A 28 1.58 -4.46 -17.08
N GLN A 29 2.09 -5.16 -16.06
CA GLN A 29 1.72 -6.55 -15.78
C GLN A 29 0.36 -6.70 -15.09
N LYS A 30 -0.08 -5.67 -14.33
CA LYS A 30 -1.39 -5.69 -13.67
C LYS A 30 -2.51 -5.47 -14.70
N GLU A 31 -3.57 -6.28 -14.62
CA GLU A 31 -4.71 -6.22 -15.56
C GLU A 31 -5.30 -4.80 -15.68
N SER A 32 -5.41 -4.05 -14.58
CA SER A 32 -5.88 -2.66 -14.61
C SER A 32 -5.00 -1.75 -15.47
N ASN A 33 -3.68 -1.92 -15.42
CA ASN A 33 -2.74 -1.07 -16.16
C ASN A 33 -2.75 -1.42 -17.65
N GLN A 34 -3.00 -2.70 -18.00
CA GLN A 34 -3.21 -3.12 -19.38
C GLN A 34 -4.49 -2.51 -19.96
N LEU A 35 -5.57 -2.49 -19.19
CA LEU A 35 -6.82 -1.86 -19.62
C LEU A 35 -6.66 -0.34 -19.80
N LEU A 36 -5.96 0.33 -18.89
CA LEU A 36 -5.66 1.77 -19.04
C LEU A 36 -4.79 2.04 -20.27
N LEU A 37 -3.82 1.15 -20.57
CA LEU A 37 -3.04 1.21 -21.80
C LEU A 37 -3.93 1.09 -23.03
N PHE A 38 -4.89 0.16 -23.05
CA PHE A 38 -5.83 0.05 -24.16
C PHE A 38 -6.73 1.28 -24.31
N VAL A 39 -7.14 1.92 -23.21
CA VAL A 39 -7.88 3.20 -23.25
C VAL A 39 -7.03 4.29 -23.91
N ILE A 40 -5.75 4.41 -23.54
CA ILE A 40 -4.85 5.41 -24.12
C ILE A 40 -4.59 5.14 -25.60
N ILE A 41 -4.41 3.87 -25.98
CA ILE A 41 -4.27 3.47 -27.39
C ILE A 41 -5.55 3.79 -28.17
N ALA A 42 -6.73 3.48 -27.62
CA ALA A 42 -8.00 3.81 -28.25
C ALA A 42 -8.15 5.33 -28.42
N ALA A 43 -7.83 6.13 -27.40
CA ALA A 43 -7.85 7.59 -27.49
C ALA A 43 -6.90 8.14 -28.57
N LEU A 44 -5.70 7.56 -28.70
CA LEU A 44 -4.75 7.93 -29.76
C LEU A 44 -5.28 7.57 -31.16
N ILE A 45 -5.85 6.38 -31.32
CA ILE A 45 -6.47 5.95 -32.57
C ILE A 45 -7.63 6.89 -32.92
N SER A 46 -8.51 7.22 -31.96
CA SER A 46 -9.60 8.18 -32.16
C SER A 46 -9.07 9.53 -32.65
N ALA A 47 -8.05 10.11 -32.02
CA ALA A 47 -7.47 11.39 -32.45
C ALA A 47 -6.90 11.34 -33.88
N VAL A 48 -6.18 10.27 -34.23
CA VAL A 48 -5.60 10.12 -35.58
C VAL A 48 -6.70 10.00 -36.64
N PHE A 49 -7.71 9.15 -36.38
CA PHE A 49 -8.79 8.92 -37.33
C PHE A 49 -9.79 10.07 -37.39
N ASP A 50 -9.95 10.86 -36.32
CA ASP A 50 -10.73 12.11 -36.38
C ASP A 50 -10.04 13.13 -37.30
N ILE A 51 -8.74 13.37 -37.13
CA ILE A 51 -7.96 14.26 -38.03
C ILE A 51 -8.12 13.83 -39.48
N TRP A 52 -7.92 12.54 -39.78
CA TRP A 52 -8.03 12.04 -41.15
C TRP A 52 -9.45 12.08 -41.70
N SER A 53 -10.45 11.71 -40.91
CA SER A 53 -11.85 11.77 -41.35
C SER A 53 -12.29 13.21 -41.58
N SER A 54 -11.91 14.14 -40.71
CA SER A 54 -12.20 15.57 -40.80
C SER A 54 -11.52 16.22 -42.00
N VAL A 55 -10.27 15.87 -42.30
CA VAL A 55 -9.58 16.29 -43.53
C VAL A 55 -10.27 15.70 -44.77
N GLY A 56 -10.56 14.40 -44.77
CA GLY A 56 -11.23 13.73 -45.90
C GLY A 56 -12.63 14.28 -46.17
N ASN A 57 -13.36 14.69 -45.12
CA ASN A 57 -14.67 15.33 -45.21
C ASN A 57 -14.59 16.82 -45.60
N SER A 58 -13.45 17.47 -45.40
CA SER A 58 -13.21 18.87 -45.79
C SER A 58 -12.81 19.00 -47.27
N TYR A 59 -12.04 18.04 -47.80
CA TYR A 59 -11.50 18.05 -49.16
C TYR A 59 -12.13 16.95 -50.02
N ILE A 60 -13.42 17.10 -50.31
CA ILE A 60 -14.26 16.08 -50.98
C ILE A 60 -13.68 15.65 -52.34
N ASP A 61 -13.05 16.55 -53.09
CA ASP A 61 -12.47 16.24 -54.42
C ASP A 61 -11.22 15.33 -54.37
N GLN A 62 -10.56 15.24 -53.21
CA GLN A 62 -9.33 14.48 -53.03
C GLN A 62 -9.57 13.09 -52.44
N TYR A 63 -10.78 12.81 -51.94
CA TYR A 63 -11.10 11.58 -51.22
C TYR A 63 -12.36 10.93 -51.77
N THR A 64 -12.31 9.61 -51.97
CA THR A 64 -13.48 8.84 -52.40
C THR A 64 -14.45 8.63 -51.23
N TYR A 65 -15.71 8.35 -51.53
CA TYR A 65 -16.69 7.97 -50.50
C TYR A 65 -16.23 6.77 -49.68
N PHE A 66 -15.61 5.78 -50.33
CA PHE A 66 -15.10 4.58 -49.66
C PHE A 66 -14.00 4.90 -48.63
N SER A 67 -13.02 5.75 -48.96
CA SER A 67 -11.97 6.10 -48.00
C SER A 67 -12.51 6.93 -46.84
N ARG A 68 -13.41 7.88 -47.13
CA ARG A 68 -14.10 8.67 -46.11
C ARG A 68 -14.93 7.80 -45.19
N ASP A 69 -15.66 6.82 -45.72
CA ASP A 69 -16.46 5.87 -44.93
C ASP A 69 -15.58 5.11 -43.94
N ILE A 70 -14.50 4.49 -44.42
CA ILE A 70 -13.57 3.74 -43.56
C ILE A 70 -13.06 4.61 -42.41
N LEU A 71 -12.64 5.85 -42.72
CA LEU A 71 -12.12 6.77 -41.72
C LEU A 71 -13.19 7.13 -40.67
N ASN A 72 -14.40 7.49 -41.11
CA ASN A 72 -15.52 7.82 -40.22
C ASN A 72 -15.95 6.61 -39.38
N TYR A 73 -16.02 5.40 -39.95
CA TYR A 73 -16.37 4.18 -39.20
C TYR A 73 -15.36 3.88 -38.09
N ILE A 74 -14.07 3.93 -38.41
CA ILE A 74 -13.02 3.65 -37.42
C ILE A 74 -13.05 4.71 -36.32
N PHE A 75 -13.14 5.99 -36.69
CA PHE A 75 -13.25 7.08 -35.73
C PHE A 75 -14.47 6.91 -34.81
N LEU A 76 -15.68 6.82 -35.37
CA LEU A 76 -16.92 6.76 -34.59
C LEU A 76 -16.96 5.55 -33.67
N PHE A 77 -16.53 4.37 -34.14
CA PHE A 77 -16.48 3.17 -33.32
C PHE A 77 -15.47 3.33 -32.18
N VAL A 78 -14.20 3.60 -32.49
CA VAL A 78 -13.14 3.63 -31.47
C VAL A 78 -13.38 4.74 -30.44
N HIS A 79 -13.83 5.92 -30.89
CA HIS A 79 -14.15 7.05 -30.02
C HIS A 79 -15.23 6.69 -29.01
N THR A 80 -16.37 6.18 -29.49
CA THR A 80 -17.52 5.88 -28.63
C THR A 80 -17.27 4.67 -27.72
N SER A 81 -16.59 3.63 -28.22
CA SER A 81 -16.19 2.46 -27.44
C SER A 81 -15.15 2.76 -26.36
N THR A 82 -14.42 3.88 -26.44
CA THR A 82 -13.43 4.27 -25.43
C THR A 82 -14.08 4.47 -24.06
N ALA A 83 -15.32 4.97 -24.00
CA ALA A 83 -16.07 5.13 -22.74
C ALA A 83 -16.42 3.78 -22.10
N CYS A 84 -16.84 2.80 -22.90
CA CYS A 84 -17.11 1.43 -22.45
C CYS A 84 -15.84 0.77 -21.89
N LEU A 85 -14.73 0.91 -22.60
CA LEU A 85 -13.43 0.40 -22.18
C LEU A 85 -12.97 1.04 -20.86
N PHE A 86 -13.17 2.35 -20.70
CA PHE A 86 -12.85 3.05 -19.46
C PHE A 86 -13.75 2.62 -18.29
N ALA A 87 -15.04 2.40 -18.53
CA ALA A 87 -15.95 1.86 -17.52
C ALA A 87 -15.54 0.44 -17.07
N TRP A 88 -15.10 -0.41 -18.00
CA TRP A 88 -14.57 -1.73 -17.67
C TRP A 88 -13.26 -1.65 -16.89
N TYR A 89 -12.36 -0.75 -17.30
CA TYR A 89 -11.15 -0.43 -16.54
C TYR A 89 -11.49 -0.06 -15.09
N MET A 90 -12.50 0.78 -14.86
CA MET A 90 -12.91 1.20 -13.52
C MET A 90 -13.47 0.05 -12.67
N ILE A 91 -14.21 -0.89 -13.27
CA ILE A 91 -14.64 -2.12 -12.58
C ILE A 91 -13.45 -2.94 -12.08
N VAL A 92 -12.42 -3.11 -12.93
CA VAL A 92 -11.21 -3.86 -12.58
C VAL A 92 -10.38 -3.11 -11.54
N LEU A 93 -10.25 -1.79 -11.67
CA LEU A 93 -9.57 -0.94 -10.69
C LEU A 93 -10.20 -1.06 -9.29
N LEU A 94 -11.53 -1.14 -9.22
CA LEU A 94 -12.30 -1.33 -7.99
C LEU A 94 -12.31 -2.77 -7.46
N GLY A 95 -11.69 -3.72 -8.17
CA GLY A 95 -11.69 -5.14 -7.81
C GLY A 95 -13.06 -5.82 -7.95
N LEU A 96 -14.02 -5.21 -8.65
CA LEU A 96 -15.41 -5.70 -8.74
C LEU A 96 -15.62 -6.80 -9.77
N LYS A 97 -14.62 -7.06 -10.64
CA LYS A 97 -14.69 -8.05 -11.73
C LYS A 97 -15.20 -9.43 -11.27
N HIS A 98 -14.73 -9.92 -10.12
CA HIS A 98 -15.15 -11.21 -9.55
C HIS A 98 -16.65 -11.28 -9.19
N ARG A 99 -17.31 -10.15 -8.94
CA ARG A 99 -18.77 -10.08 -8.65
C ARG A 99 -19.61 -10.08 -9.93
N ILE A 100 -19.00 -9.82 -11.08
CA ILE A 100 -19.72 -9.75 -12.36
C ILE A 100 -19.86 -11.16 -12.94
N LYS A 101 -21.04 -11.74 -12.75
CA LYS A 101 -21.44 -12.99 -13.41
C LYS A 101 -21.79 -12.74 -14.87
N LYS A 102 -21.82 -13.80 -15.69
CA LYS A 102 -22.19 -13.77 -17.11
C LYS A 102 -23.41 -12.88 -17.46
N PRO A 103 -24.57 -12.97 -16.78
CA PRO A 103 -25.73 -12.13 -17.14
C PRO A 103 -25.46 -10.64 -16.93
N LEU A 104 -24.73 -10.27 -15.88
CA LEU A 104 -24.39 -8.88 -15.60
C LEU A 104 -23.35 -8.35 -16.60
N PHE A 105 -22.42 -9.21 -17.05
CA PHE A 105 -21.48 -8.88 -18.12
C PHE A 105 -22.19 -8.65 -19.46
N ILE A 106 -23.17 -9.51 -19.81
CA ILE A 106 -24.00 -9.32 -21.01
C ILE A 106 -24.79 -8.02 -20.91
N LEU A 107 -25.39 -7.73 -19.76
CA LEU A 107 -26.09 -6.47 -19.53
C LEU A 107 -25.18 -5.24 -19.68
N PHE A 108 -23.93 -5.35 -19.21
CA PHE A 108 -22.93 -4.30 -19.36
C PHE A 108 -22.54 -4.05 -20.82
N LEU A 109 -22.44 -5.08 -21.66
CA LEU A 109 -22.10 -4.96 -23.09
C LEU A 109 -23.31 -4.61 -23.99
N LEU A 110 -24.53 -4.72 -23.47
CA LEU A 110 -25.73 -4.51 -24.27
C LEU A 110 -25.82 -3.10 -24.89
N PRO A 111 -25.50 -2.00 -24.17
CA PRO A 111 -25.47 -0.67 -24.78
C PRO A 111 -24.44 -0.54 -25.92
N GLU A 112 -23.24 -1.10 -25.76
CA GLU A 112 -22.20 -1.15 -26.80
C GLU A 112 -22.71 -1.82 -28.08
N VAL A 113 -23.37 -2.97 -27.94
CA VAL A 113 -23.86 -3.72 -29.10
C VAL A 113 -25.05 -3.02 -29.76
N LEU A 114 -26.05 -2.61 -28.97
CA LEU A 114 -27.31 -2.08 -29.52
C LEU A 114 -27.21 -0.65 -30.04
N PHE A 115 -26.39 0.19 -29.42
CA PHE A 115 -26.37 1.63 -29.72
C PHE A 115 -25.10 2.10 -30.42
N ILE A 116 -24.03 1.29 -30.47
CA ILE A 116 -22.80 1.61 -31.20
C ILE A 116 -22.59 0.64 -32.36
N PHE A 117 -22.37 -0.65 -32.07
CA PHE A 117 -22.02 -1.63 -33.10
C PHE A 117 -23.13 -1.83 -34.14
N LEU A 118 -24.35 -2.12 -33.70
CA LEU A 118 -25.46 -2.44 -34.62
C LEU A 118 -25.83 -1.25 -35.53
N PRO A 119 -25.96 0.00 -35.03
CA PRO A 119 -26.22 1.15 -35.90
C PRO A 119 -25.12 1.38 -36.93
N LEU A 120 -23.84 1.24 -36.54
CA LEU A 120 -22.71 1.37 -37.48
C LEU A 120 -22.69 0.23 -38.50
N ALA A 121 -22.95 -1.01 -38.08
CA ALA A 121 -22.99 -2.16 -38.98
C ALA A 121 -24.11 -2.08 -40.02
N LEU A 122 -25.25 -1.48 -39.68
CA LEU A 122 -26.39 -1.28 -40.57
C LEU A 122 -26.30 0.02 -41.39
N ASN A 123 -25.37 0.91 -41.05
CA ASN A 123 -25.23 2.22 -41.71
C ASN A 123 -24.94 2.15 -43.22
N PRO A 124 -24.19 1.17 -43.79
CA PRO A 124 -23.97 1.09 -45.24
C PRO A 124 -25.26 0.91 -46.04
N VAL A 125 -26.30 0.34 -45.43
CA VAL A 125 -27.61 0.10 -46.07
C VAL A 125 -28.60 1.20 -45.74
N LEU A 126 -28.56 1.71 -44.50
CA LEU A 126 -29.61 2.58 -43.96
C LEU A 126 -29.23 4.07 -43.91
N GLY A 127 -27.94 4.41 -43.88
CA GLY A 127 -27.46 5.79 -43.72
C GLY A 127 -27.91 6.47 -42.41
N TRP A 128 -28.27 5.68 -41.39
CA TRP A 128 -28.89 6.20 -40.16
C TRP A 128 -27.92 6.87 -39.19
N VAL A 129 -26.63 6.53 -39.23
CA VAL A 129 -25.61 7.12 -38.35
C VAL A 129 -24.97 8.32 -39.04
N PHE A 130 -24.54 8.17 -40.28
CA PHE A 130 -24.02 9.25 -41.11
C PHE A 130 -24.24 8.95 -42.59
N TYR A 131 -24.29 9.99 -43.40
CA TYR A 131 -24.44 9.93 -44.85
C TYR A 131 -23.80 11.15 -45.51
N TYR A 132 -23.69 11.13 -46.84
CA TYR A 132 -23.28 12.30 -47.62
C TYR A 132 -24.51 12.92 -48.29
N ASP A 133 -24.67 14.23 -48.15
CA ASP A 133 -25.78 14.96 -48.77
C ASP A 133 -25.64 15.04 -50.30
N ALA A 134 -26.59 15.71 -50.96
CA ALA A 134 -26.56 15.90 -52.41
C ALA A 134 -25.30 16.62 -52.93
N ASN A 135 -24.57 17.32 -52.06
CA ASN A 135 -23.33 18.03 -52.37
C ASN A 135 -22.08 17.22 -51.96
N GLY A 136 -22.24 15.96 -51.52
CA GLY A 136 -21.15 15.11 -51.04
C GLY A 136 -20.61 15.49 -49.66
N ILE A 137 -21.31 16.38 -48.93
CA ILE A 137 -20.90 16.86 -47.61
C ILE A 137 -21.35 15.86 -46.55
N TYR A 138 -20.43 15.53 -45.65
CA TYR A 138 -20.70 14.64 -44.52
C TYR A 138 -21.78 15.23 -43.62
N SER A 139 -22.82 14.44 -43.33
CA SER A 139 -23.99 14.82 -42.55
C SER A 139 -24.33 13.75 -41.53
N HIS A 140 -24.75 14.21 -40.35
CA HIS A 140 -25.17 13.34 -39.26
C HIS A 140 -26.58 12.77 -39.51
N GLY A 141 -26.72 11.46 -39.33
CA GLY A 141 -28.01 10.78 -39.28
C GLY A 141 -28.59 10.73 -37.87
N VAL A 142 -29.83 10.27 -37.74
CA VAL A 142 -30.58 10.24 -36.46
C VAL A 142 -29.90 9.34 -35.42
N MET A 143 -29.27 8.25 -35.82
CA MET A 143 -28.63 7.29 -34.91
C MET A 143 -27.27 7.75 -34.39
N ILE A 144 -26.71 8.88 -34.88
CA ILE A 144 -25.49 9.47 -34.27
C ILE A 144 -25.71 9.79 -32.79
N TYR A 145 -26.94 10.21 -32.42
CA TYR A 145 -27.28 10.57 -31.04
C TYR A 145 -27.36 9.33 -30.13
N ALA A 146 -27.64 8.15 -30.69
CA ALA A 146 -27.60 6.90 -29.96
C ALA A 146 -26.16 6.54 -29.55
N LEU A 147 -25.20 6.75 -30.47
CA LEU A 147 -23.77 6.57 -30.19
C LEU A 147 -23.31 7.48 -29.05
N TYR A 148 -23.63 8.78 -29.13
CA TYR A 148 -23.31 9.74 -28.06
C TYR A 148 -23.98 9.37 -26.74
N GLY A 149 -25.27 9.00 -26.78
CA GLY A 149 -26.01 8.54 -25.60
C GLY A 149 -25.38 7.33 -24.92
N ALA A 150 -24.89 6.36 -25.69
CA ALA A 150 -24.19 5.19 -25.17
C ALA A 150 -22.85 5.57 -24.49
N GLY A 151 -22.05 6.45 -25.12
CA GLY A 151 -20.83 6.98 -24.51
C GLY A 151 -21.10 7.66 -23.17
N TYR A 152 -22.11 8.53 -23.11
CA TYR A 152 -22.52 9.18 -21.86
C TYR A 152 -23.02 8.20 -20.80
N LEU A 153 -23.75 7.16 -21.18
CA LEU A 153 -24.21 6.13 -20.26
C LEU A 153 -23.02 5.48 -19.55
N TYR A 154 -21.97 5.09 -20.27
CA TYR A 154 -20.76 4.51 -19.66
C TYR A 154 -19.97 5.50 -18.80
N MET A 155 -19.92 6.78 -19.21
CA MET A 155 -19.28 7.84 -18.44
C MET A 155 -20.02 8.14 -17.13
N LEU A 156 -21.35 8.22 -17.16
CA LEU A 156 -22.19 8.37 -15.97
C LEU A 156 -22.08 7.14 -15.06
N PHE A 157 -22.05 5.94 -15.64
CA PHE A 157 -21.84 4.70 -14.90
C PHE A 157 -20.47 4.70 -14.20
N THR A 158 -19.42 5.19 -14.87
CA THR A 158 -18.09 5.35 -14.28
C THR A 158 -18.10 6.30 -13.08
N VAL A 159 -18.77 7.44 -13.19
CA VAL A 159 -18.91 8.38 -12.07
C VAL A 159 -19.75 7.79 -10.94
N TYR A 160 -20.84 7.08 -11.27
CA TYR A 160 -21.62 6.33 -10.30
C TYR A 160 -20.74 5.34 -9.51
N LEU A 161 -19.90 4.56 -10.19
CA LEU A 161 -18.97 3.63 -9.54
C LEU A 161 -17.99 4.39 -8.62
N ALA A 162 -17.43 5.50 -9.09
CA ALA A 162 -16.50 6.31 -8.31
C ALA A 162 -17.14 6.92 -7.05
N ILE A 163 -18.42 7.28 -7.09
CA ILE A 163 -19.19 7.81 -5.96
C ILE A 163 -19.64 6.67 -5.02
N ARG A 164 -20.21 5.59 -5.57
CA ARG A 164 -20.76 4.45 -4.81
C ARG A 164 -19.67 3.71 -4.06
N PHE A 165 -18.52 3.48 -4.69
CA PHE A 165 -17.37 2.79 -4.13
C PHE A 165 -16.26 3.74 -3.71
N ARG A 166 -16.63 4.97 -3.28
CA ARG A 166 -15.69 6.03 -2.88
C ARG A 166 -14.66 5.64 -1.82
N ASN A 167 -14.95 4.62 -1.00
CA ASN A 167 -14.06 4.14 0.05
C ASN A 167 -12.92 3.25 -0.50
N LEU A 168 -13.07 2.71 -1.72
CA LEU A 168 -12.07 1.86 -2.38
C LEU A 168 -11.05 2.65 -3.22
N LEU A 169 -11.38 3.91 -3.55
CA LEU A 169 -10.56 4.80 -4.36
C LEU A 169 -9.85 5.83 -3.50
N LEU A 170 -8.67 6.25 -3.95
CA LEU A 170 -8.02 7.44 -3.41
C LEU A 170 -8.89 8.67 -3.73
N LYS A 171 -8.86 9.67 -2.85
CA LYS A 171 -9.59 10.94 -3.08
C LYS A 171 -9.22 11.56 -4.44
N SER A 172 -7.94 11.52 -4.81
CA SER A 172 -7.43 11.98 -6.11
C SER A 172 -8.06 11.24 -7.30
N GLN A 173 -8.10 9.91 -7.26
CA GLN A 173 -8.70 9.06 -8.30
C GLN A 173 -10.20 9.34 -8.47
N ARG A 174 -10.91 9.58 -7.36
CA ARG A 174 -12.34 9.95 -7.39
C ARG A 174 -12.55 11.31 -8.07
N TYR A 175 -11.75 12.31 -7.69
CA TYR A 175 -11.84 13.63 -8.34
C TYR A 175 -11.45 13.56 -9.82
N ALA A 176 -10.44 12.76 -10.19
CA ALA A 176 -10.05 12.56 -11.57
C ALA A 176 -11.16 11.90 -12.41
N ALA A 177 -11.85 10.88 -11.88
CA ALA A 177 -13.00 10.27 -12.57
C ALA A 177 -14.15 11.26 -12.80
N ILE A 178 -14.41 12.15 -11.84
CA ILE A 178 -15.42 13.22 -11.99
C ILE A 178 -14.95 14.27 -13.01
N MET A 179 -13.68 14.68 -12.94
CA MET A 179 -13.10 15.63 -13.90
C MET A 179 -13.11 15.09 -15.33
N LEU A 180 -12.91 13.78 -15.52
CA LEU A 180 -13.03 13.13 -16.82
C LEU A 180 -14.44 13.30 -17.41
N LEU A 181 -15.50 13.16 -16.61
CA LEU A 181 -16.88 13.41 -17.05
C LEU A 181 -17.09 14.89 -17.41
N ILE A 182 -16.60 15.80 -16.57
CA ILE A 182 -16.71 17.25 -16.81
C ILE A 182 -16.01 17.63 -18.13
N PHE A 183 -14.79 17.13 -18.35
CA PHE A 183 -14.05 17.30 -19.59
C PHE A 183 -14.63 16.57 -20.79
N SER A 184 -15.60 15.66 -20.61
CA SER A 184 -16.33 15.06 -21.73
C SER A 184 -17.56 15.88 -22.10
N ILE A 185 -18.27 16.49 -21.13
CA ILE A 185 -19.54 17.20 -21.39
C ILE A 185 -19.35 18.66 -21.77
N ILE A 186 -18.52 19.41 -21.02
CA ILE A 186 -18.38 20.86 -21.21
C ILE A 186 -17.89 21.23 -22.62
N PRO A 187 -16.87 20.55 -23.18
CA PRO A 187 -16.36 20.91 -24.50
C PRO A 187 -17.38 20.73 -25.62
N ILE A 188 -18.26 19.73 -25.51
CA ILE A 188 -19.33 19.49 -26.48
C ILE A 188 -20.32 20.67 -26.46
N PHE A 189 -20.70 21.13 -25.27
CA PHE A 189 -21.53 22.34 -25.15
C PHE A 189 -20.84 23.57 -25.72
N VAL A 190 -19.55 23.76 -25.42
CA VAL A 190 -18.77 24.91 -25.92
C VAL A 190 -18.64 24.87 -27.44
N GLN A 191 -18.33 23.70 -28.00
CA GLN A 191 -18.23 23.45 -29.43
C GLN A 191 -19.58 23.73 -30.12
N GLN A 192 -20.69 23.25 -29.56
CA GLN A 192 -22.01 23.42 -30.17
C GLN A 192 -22.51 24.87 -30.14
N VAL A 193 -22.25 25.63 -29.07
CA VAL A 193 -22.82 26.97 -28.88
C VAL A 193 -21.90 28.09 -29.38
N PHE A 194 -20.58 27.96 -29.17
CA PHE A 194 -19.63 29.06 -29.39
C PHE A 194 -18.65 28.81 -30.54
N MET A 195 -18.26 27.56 -30.79
CA MET A 195 -17.18 27.22 -31.73
C MET A 195 -17.50 26.01 -32.61
N PRO A 196 -18.53 26.07 -33.47
CA PRO A 196 -19.03 24.91 -34.22
C PRO A 196 -18.05 24.33 -35.25
N HIS A 197 -16.99 25.06 -35.60
CA HIS A 197 -15.96 24.63 -36.55
C HIS A 197 -14.68 24.10 -35.88
N GLN A 198 -14.60 24.13 -34.54
CA GLN A 198 -13.45 23.67 -33.77
C GLN A 198 -13.78 22.32 -33.12
N LEU A 199 -12.96 21.30 -33.36
CA LEU A 199 -13.12 19.98 -32.75
C LEU A 199 -12.44 19.99 -31.37
N LEU A 200 -13.22 20.24 -30.30
CA LEU A 200 -12.68 20.45 -28.95
C LEU A 200 -12.74 19.18 -28.08
N GLU A 201 -13.65 18.25 -28.40
CA GLU A 201 -13.99 17.10 -27.56
C GLU A 201 -12.77 16.23 -27.22
N LEU A 202 -12.04 15.74 -28.23
CA LEU A 202 -10.91 14.83 -28.05
C LEU A 202 -9.75 15.46 -27.28
N PHE A 203 -9.53 16.77 -27.45
CA PHE A 203 -8.50 17.50 -26.72
C PHE A 203 -8.75 17.45 -25.21
N PHE A 204 -9.94 17.83 -24.76
CA PHE A 204 -10.27 17.81 -23.33
C PHE A 204 -10.36 16.39 -22.78
N GLN A 205 -10.84 15.43 -23.57
CA GLN A 205 -10.83 14.03 -23.17
C GLN A 205 -9.41 13.50 -22.96
N SER A 206 -8.46 13.85 -23.84
CA SER A 206 -7.04 13.47 -23.69
C SER A 206 -6.41 14.06 -22.42
N ILE A 207 -6.77 15.30 -22.05
CA ILE A 207 -6.37 15.93 -20.77
C ILE A 207 -6.95 15.16 -19.59
N GLY A 208 -8.23 14.78 -19.66
CA GLY A 208 -8.88 14.00 -18.62
C GLY A 208 -8.25 12.62 -18.42
N ILE A 209 -7.96 11.90 -19.51
CA ILE A 209 -7.27 10.60 -19.46
C ILE A 209 -5.85 10.75 -18.90
N PHE A 210 -5.10 11.76 -19.34
CA PHE A 210 -3.75 12.05 -18.83
C PHE A 210 -3.76 12.41 -17.34
N GLY A 211 -4.68 13.28 -16.91
CA GLY A 211 -4.87 13.62 -15.49
C GLY A 211 -5.27 12.40 -14.66
N PHE A 212 -6.09 11.52 -15.22
CA PHE A 212 -6.43 10.27 -14.56
C PHE A 212 -5.21 9.33 -14.45
N LEU A 213 -4.41 9.18 -15.51
CA LEU A 213 -3.16 8.42 -15.53
C LEU A 213 -2.18 8.91 -14.45
N THR A 214 -2.03 10.22 -14.27
CA THR A 214 -1.14 10.79 -13.24
C THR A 214 -1.71 10.64 -11.83
N THR A 215 -3.03 10.66 -11.64
CA THR A 215 -3.61 10.40 -10.29
C THR A 215 -3.63 8.94 -9.86
N VAL A 216 -3.59 8.01 -10.82
CA VAL A 216 -3.38 6.57 -10.55
C VAL A 216 -1.90 6.29 -10.21
N GLU A 217 -1.03 7.31 -10.24
CA GLU A 217 0.33 7.24 -9.66
C GLU A 217 0.27 7.06 -8.14
N ASN A 218 0.15 5.81 -7.73
CA ASN A 218 0.81 5.31 -6.54
C ASN A 218 1.03 3.79 -6.63
N LEU A 219 1.71 3.37 -7.70
CA LEU A 219 2.29 2.02 -7.77
C LEU A 219 3.60 1.95 -6.96
N ASP A 220 4.27 3.08 -6.73
CA ASP A 220 5.45 3.16 -5.86
C ASP A 220 5.10 3.01 -4.36
N VAL A 221 3.82 3.18 -3.98
CA VAL A 221 3.35 2.92 -2.61
C VAL A 221 2.95 1.45 -2.40
N THR A 222 2.95 0.61 -3.43
CA THR A 222 2.62 -0.82 -3.26
C THR A 222 3.81 -1.76 -3.38
N HIS A 223 4.96 -1.32 -3.89
CA HIS A 223 6.14 -2.19 -4.06
C HIS A 223 7.29 -1.73 -3.16
N ASN A 224 8.11 -2.67 -2.73
CA ASN A 224 9.33 -2.37 -2.00
C ASN A 224 10.42 -1.93 -3.01
N PRO A 225 11.12 -0.80 -2.78
CA PRO A 225 12.08 -0.25 -3.75
C PRO A 225 13.30 -1.15 -3.96
N VAL A 226 13.65 -1.99 -2.99
CA VAL A 226 14.77 -2.91 -3.03
C VAL A 226 14.37 -4.24 -3.65
N THR A 227 13.37 -4.90 -3.07
CA THR A 227 13.01 -6.29 -3.43
C THR A 227 12.05 -6.37 -4.62
N LYS A 228 11.46 -5.25 -5.04
CA LYS A 228 10.51 -5.11 -6.17
C LYS A 228 9.20 -5.89 -6.06
N VAL A 229 9.06 -6.75 -5.05
CA VAL A 229 7.79 -7.39 -4.67
C VAL A 229 6.88 -6.38 -3.95
N TYR A 230 5.65 -6.78 -3.63
CA TYR A 230 4.73 -5.89 -2.92
C TYR A 230 5.29 -5.51 -1.54
N ASN A 231 4.94 -4.35 -1.01
CA ASN A 231 5.40 -3.92 0.31
C ASN A 231 4.37 -4.25 1.42
N ARG A 232 4.77 -3.98 2.66
CA ARG A 232 3.93 -4.16 3.86
C ARG A 232 2.57 -3.47 3.77
N ALA A 233 2.51 -2.25 3.22
CA ALA A 233 1.25 -1.51 3.07
C ALA A 233 0.29 -2.19 2.08
N ALA A 234 0.82 -2.74 0.98
CA ALA A 234 0.05 -3.53 0.03
C ALA A 234 -0.45 -4.84 0.65
N PHE A 235 0.34 -5.48 1.51
CA PHE A 235 -0.07 -6.67 2.25
C PHE A 235 -1.27 -6.37 3.17
N LEU A 236 -1.17 -5.33 4.00
CA LEU A 236 -2.27 -4.87 4.88
C LEU A 236 -3.57 -4.66 4.11
N ARG A 237 -3.48 -3.95 2.99
CA ARG A 237 -4.64 -3.67 2.13
C ARG A 237 -5.22 -4.95 1.53
N SER A 238 -4.39 -5.92 1.12
CA SER A 238 -4.84 -7.19 0.56
C SER A 238 -5.63 -8.01 1.58
N ILE A 239 -5.13 -8.08 2.82
CA ILE A 239 -5.78 -8.81 3.91
C ILE A 239 -7.09 -8.14 4.31
N ASP A 240 -7.11 -6.81 4.48
CA ASP A 240 -8.32 -6.06 4.82
C ASP A 240 -9.44 -6.28 3.77
N LEU A 241 -9.10 -6.21 2.48
CA LEU A 241 -10.05 -6.51 1.40
C LEU A 241 -10.53 -7.96 1.44
N THR A 242 -9.68 -8.92 1.78
CA THR A 242 -10.03 -10.34 1.83
C THR A 242 -10.99 -10.62 2.98
N VAL A 243 -10.71 -10.06 4.17
CA VAL A 243 -11.56 -10.18 5.36
C VAL A 243 -12.93 -9.55 5.10
N GLN A 244 -12.99 -8.34 4.54
CA GLN A 244 -14.25 -7.66 4.20
C GLN A 244 -15.07 -8.42 3.15
N ASN A 245 -14.42 -9.10 2.21
CA ASN A 245 -15.07 -9.85 1.15
C ASN A 245 -15.30 -11.33 1.48
N GLN A 246 -14.99 -11.79 2.70
CA GLN A 246 -15.12 -13.19 3.14
C GLN A 246 -14.53 -14.20 2.14
N SER A 247 -13.37 -13.86 1.56
CA SER A 247 -12.72 -14.67 0.53
C SER A 247 -11.76 -15.69 1.15
N SER A 248 -11.77 -16.93 0.64
CA SER A 248 -10.87 -18.01 1.10
C SER A 248 -9.44 -17.79 0.60
N LEU A 249 -8.57 -17.26 1.47
CA LEU A 249 -7.18 -16.93 1.18
C LEU A 249 -6.23 -17.67 2.14
N TYR A 250 -5.20 -18.27 1.59
CA TYR A 250 -4.06 -18.79 2.35
C TYR A 250 -2.96 -17.75 2.43
N VAL A 251 -2.33 -17.65 3.60
CA VAL A 251 -1.16 -16.80 3.84
C VAL A 251 -0.02 -17.68 4.33
N THR A 252 1.10 -17.67 3.61
CA THR A 252 2.36 -18.29 4.03
C THR A 252 3.34 -17.20 4.45
N ILE A 253 3.71 -17.17 5.71
CA ILE A 253 4.67 -16.24 6.30
C ILE A 253 6.04 -16.93 6.34
N VAL A 254 7.05 -16.29 5.76
CA VAL A 254 8.43 -16.74 5.73
C VAL A 254 9.26 -15.74 6.53
N LYS A 255 9.83 -16.18 7.65
CA LYS A 255 10.59 -15.31 8.57
C LYS A 255 12.05 -15.71 8.59
N LEU A 256 12.95 -14.82 8.22
CA LEU A 256 14.37 -15.05 8.41
C LEU A 256 14.76 -14.95 9.89
N SER A 257 15.79 -15.71 10.27
CA SER A 257 16.42 -15.58 11.57
C SER A 257 16.98 -14.16 11.76
N ARG A 258 16.74 -13.59 12.94
CA ARG A 258 17.12 -12.21 13.26
C ARG A 258 18.63 -12.04 13.37
N SER A 259 19.33 -13.02 13.96
CA SER A 259 20.80 -13.04 14.06
C SER A 259 21.43 -12.97 12.67
N HIS A 260 21.03 -13.88 11.78
CA HIS A 260 21.57 -13.99 10.43
C HIS A 260 21.24 -12.77 9.57
N TYR A 261 20.04 -12.20 9.73
CA TYR A 261 19.69 -10.93 9.09
C TYR A 261 20.65 -9.81 9.52
N PHE A 262 20.98 -9.71 10.82
CA PHE A 262 21.91 -8.72 11.32
C PHE A 262 23.37 -9.01 10.98
N ASP A 263 23.78 -10.27 10.89
CA ASP A 263 25.12 -10.64 10.43
C ASP A 263 25.36 -10.15 9.00
N ILE A 264 24.37 -10.32 8.13
CA ILE A 264 24.40 -9.77 6.76
C ILE A 264 24.34 -8.23 6.80
N ALA A 265 23.58 -7.63 7.72
CA ALA A 265 23.52 -6.18 7.90
C ALA A 265 24.85 -5.57 8.34
N ALA A 266 25.63 -6.29 9.14
CA ALA A 266 26.97 -5.90 9.55
C ALA A 266 27.95 -5.82 8.36
N LEU A 267 27.72 -6.57 7.28
CA LEU A 267 28.50 -6.46 6.03
C LEU A 267 28.17 -5.19 5.23
N GLY A 268 27.06 -4.51 5.55
CA GLY A 268 26.62 -3.26 4.94
C GLY A 268 25.26 -3.37 4.23
N ALA A 269 24.56 -2.23 4.14
CA ALA A 269 23.19 -2.16 3.61
C ALA A 269 23.05 -2.73 2.18
N GLY A 270 24.08 -2.60 1.34
CA GLY A 270 24.07 -3.14 -0.01
C GLY A 270 24.05 -4.68 -0.09
N TYR A 271 24.59 -5.37 0.91
CA TYR A 271 24.56 -6.84 0.99
C TYR A 271 23.19 -7.34 1.44
N VAL A 272 22.63 -6.78 2.51
CA VAL A 272 21.27 -7.13 2.96
C VAL A 272 20.27 -6.94 1.84
N ASN A 273 20.30 -5.77 1.21
CA ASN A 273 19.41 -5.45 0.10
C ASN A 273 19.55 -6.47 -1.04
N GLY A 274 20.76 -6.90 -1.35
CA GLY A 274 21.02 -7.91 -2.37
C GLY A 274 20.48 -9.29 -2.02
N PHE A 275 20.75 -9.77 -0.80
CA PHE A 275 20.24 -11.06 -0.33
C PHE A 275 18.71 -11.07 -0.22
N MET A 276 18.11 -10.00 0.31
CA MET A 276 16.65 -9.88 0.39
C MET A 276 16.01 -9.78 -0.99
N ALA A 277 16.63 -9.05 -1.93
CA ALA A 277 16.15 -8.97 -3.31
C ALA A 277 16.22 -10.34 -4.00
N GLY A 278 17.32 -11.09 -3.84
CA GLY A 278 17.43 -12.45 -4.38
C GLY A 278 16.41 -13.42 -3.79
N ALA A 279 16.16 -13.34 -2.47
CA ALA A 279 15.13 -14.13 -1.80
C ALA A 279 13.73 -13.79 -2.35
N ALA A 280 13.41 -12.51 -2.46
CA ALA A 280 12.12 -12.04 -2.97
C ALA A 280 11.91 -12.40 -4.44
N GLU A 281 12.93 -12.24 -5.28
CA GLU A 281 12.90 -12.62 -6.71
C GLU A 281 12.60 -14.11 -6.87
N TRP A 282 13.28 -14.96 -6.08
CA TRP A 282 13.04 -16.38 -6.12
C TRP A 282 11.62 -16.74 -5.66
N LEU A 283 11.15 -16.18 -4.54
CA LEU A 283 9.78 -16.39 -4.05
C LEU A 283 8.73 -15.97 -5.10
N ASN A 284 8.95 -14.83 -5.75
CA ASN A 284 8.05 -14.30 -6.79
C ASN A 284 8.09 -15.13 -8.10
N SER A 285 9.16 -15.90 -8.32
CA SER A 285 9.28 -16.79 -9.48
C SER A 285 8.50 -18.10 -9.36
N LEU A 286 8.00 -18.43 -8.15
CA LEU A 286 7.35 -19.72 -7.89
C LEU A 286 6.07 -19.93 -8.71
N SER A 287 5.25 -18.89 -8.87
CA SER A 287 4.02 -18.94 -9.67
C SER A 287 3.42 -17.55 -9.83
N LYS A 288 2.85 -17.26 -11.01
CA LYS A 288 2.10 -16.02 -11.28
C LYS A 288 0.80 -15.89 -10.48
N LYS A 289 0.37 -16.95 -9.79
CA LYS A 289 -0.85 -16.97 -8.95
C LYS A 289 -0.58 -16.65 -7.48
N ILE A 290 0.69 -16.42 -7.11
CA ILE A 290 1.10 -16.15 -5.74
C ILE A 290 1.53 -14.69 -5.69
N ASP A 291 0.89 -13.91 -4.81
CA ASP A 291 1.33 -12.56 -4.54
C ASP A 291 2.36 -12.60 -3.41
N VAL A 292 3.54 -12.02 -3.64
CA VAL A 292 4.65 -11.98 -2.67
C VAL A 292 4.77 -10.56 -2.12
N TYR A 293 4.89 -10.47 -0.79
CA TYR A 293 4.99 -9.23 -0.04
C TYR A 293 6.25 -9.24 0.83
N ASP A 294 7.00 -8.15 0.79
CA ASP A 294 8.09 -7.83 1.71
C ASP A 294 7.51 -7.05 2.90
N CYS A 295 7.51 -7.71 4.05
CA CYS A 295 6.98 -7.20 5.32
C CYS A 295 8.04 -6.57 6.22
N GLU A 296 9.22 -6.25 5.65
CA GLU A 296 10.41 -5.69 6.30
C GLU A 296 11.19 -6.69 7.17
N ARG A 297 12.44 -6.35 7.50
CA ARG A 297 13.32 -7.10 8.43
C ARG A 297 13.52 -8.58 8.05
N GLY A 298 13.49 -8.91 6.77
CA GLY A 298 13.62 -10.29 6.30
C GLY A 298 12.37 -11.12 6.58
N HIS A 299 11.19 -10.51 6.66
CA HIS A 299 9.92 -11.21 6.70
C HIS A 299 9.20 -11.05 5.37
N PHE A 300 8.75 -12.17 4.81
CA PHE A 300 7.95 -12.19 3.60
C PHE A 300 6.59 -12.83 3.90
N ALA A 301 5.56 -12.34 3.24
CA ALA A 301 4.25 -12.99 3.22
C ALA A 301 3.91 -13.36 1.78
N LEU A 302 3.33 -14.54 1.58
CA LEU A 302 2.85 -15.02 0.31
C LEU A 302 1.36 -15.30 0.42
N THR A 303 0.55 -14.76 -0.48
CA THR A 303 -0.90 -15.01 -0.47
C THR A 303 -1.35 -15.79 -1.69
N VAL A 304 -2.27 -16.72 -1.46
CA VAL A 304 -2.78 -17.65 -2.48
C VAL A 304 -4.27 -17.90 -2.24
N PHE A 305 -5.10 -17.78 -3.27
CA PHE A 305 -6.50 -18.20 -3.16
C PHE A 305 -6.62 -19.74 -3.14
N HIS A 306 -7.48 -20.28 -2.28
CA HIS A 306 -7.66 -21.72 -1.99
C HIS A 306 -7.57 -22.65 -3.22
N ASN A 307 -8.23 -22.29 -4.31
CA ASN A 307 -8.33 -23.12 -5.52
C ASN A 307 -7.14 -22.99 -6.50
N SER A 308 -6.12 -22.20 -6.16
CA SER A 308 -5.11 -21.75 -7.12
C SER A 308 -3.78 -22.50 -7.06
N TYR A 309 -3.38 -22.96 -5.87
CA TYR A 309 -2.08 -23.58 -5.66
C TYR A 309 -2.07 -24.44 -4.38
N ASP A 310 -1.32 -25.55 -4.41
CA ASP A 310 -1.17 -26.45 -3.25
C ASP A 310 -0.22 -25.86 -2.21
N MET A 311 -0.73 -25.64 -0.99
CA MET A 311 -0.01 -24.99 0.09
C MET A 311 1.10 -25.87 0.68
N GLN A 312 0.91 -27.18 0.81
CA GLN A 312 1.95 -28.08 1.33
C GLN A 312 3.15 -28.11 0.38
N LEU A 313 2.87 -28.22 -0.91
CA LEU A 313 3.90 -28.18 -1.96
C LEU A 313 4.65 -26.83 -1.97
N LEU A 314 3.96 -25.72 -1.68
CA LEU A 314 4.58 -24.40 -1.57
C LEU A 314 5.59 -24.36 -0.42
N THR A 315 5.17 -24.75 0.77
CA THR A 315 5.99 -24.75 1.98
C THR A 315 7.23 -25.63 1.83
N GLU A 316 7.08 -26.84 1.27
CA GLU A 316 8.21 -27.75 1.02
C GLU A 316 9.24 -27.16 0.03
N LYS A 317 8.77 -26.54 -1.07
CA LYS A 317 9.66 -25.88 -2.03
C LYS A 317 10.46 -24.75 -1.39
N ILE A 318 9.79 -23.93 -0.58
CA ILE A 318 10.43 -22.82 0.14
C ILE A 318 11.47 -23.38 1.12
N ALA A 319 11.09 -24.33 1.98
CA ALA A 319 12.01 -24.94 2.94
C ALA A 319 13.25 -25.54 2.25
N ARG A 320 13.06 -26.27 1.15
CA ARG A 320 14.15 -26.90 0.39
C ARG A 320 15.09 -25.89 -0.27
N LYS A 321 14.59 -24.73 -0.73
CA LYS A 321 15.46 -23.70 -1.32
C LYS A 321 16.30 -23.01 -0.26
N PHE A 322 15.69 -22.67 0.88
CA PHE A 322 16.34 -21.89 1.93
C PHE A 322 17.25 -22.72 2.84
N SER A 323 17.26 -24.06 2.71
CA SER A 323 18.26 -24.90 3.36
C SER A 323 19.65 -24.84 2.69
N GLY A 324 19.73 -24.33 1.47
CA GLY A 324 21.00 -24.11 0.76
C GLY A 324 21.62 -22.75 1.05
N GLU A 325 22.88 -22.60 0.64
CA GLU A 325 23.59 -21.32 0.71
C GLU A 325 23.11 -20.35 -0.37
N TRP A 326 23.07 -19.08 0.01
CA TRP A 326 22.77 -17.98 -0.90
C TRP A 326 24.05 -17.25 -1.23
N GLN A 327 24.25 -16.93 -2.50
CA GLN A 327 25.40 -16.15 -2.96
C GLN A 327 24.93 -14.81 -3.48
N TYR A 328 25.57 -13.73 -2.99
CA TYR A 328 25.41 -12.40 -3.55
C TYR A 328 26.78 -11.73 -3.64
N LYS A 329 27.18 -11.37 -4.87
CA LYS A 329 28.54 -10.94 -5.21
C LYS A 329 29.57 -11.99 -4.72
N ASN A 330 30.48 -11.59 -3.84
CA ASN A 330 31.56 -12.42 -3.32
C ASN A 330 31.28 -12.94 -1.90
N GLN A 331 30.03 -12.81 -1.42
CA GLN A 331 29.63 -13.27 -0.10
C GLN A 331 28.64 -14.43 -0.23
N MET A 332 28.82 -15.44 0.62
CA MET A 332 27.87 -16.52 0.81
C MET A 332 27.26 -16.41 2.20
N ALA A 333 25.95 -16.59 2.30
CA ALA A 333 25.24 -16.54 3.57
C ALA A 333 24.15 -17.61 3.59
N GLN A 334 23.90 -18.14 4.78
CA GLN A 334 22.72 -18.98 5.02
C GLN A 334 21.55 -18.09 5.44
N LEU A 335 20.36 -18.42 4.95
CA LEU A 335 19.12 -17.72 5.28
C LEU A 335 18.17 -18.71 5.97
N PRO A 336 18.44 -19.09 7.23
CA PRO A 336 17.54 -19.96 7.97
C PRO A 336 16.19 -19.26 8.15
N ILE A 337 15.12 -19.96 7.81
CA ILE A 337 13.76 -19.42 7.80
C ILE A 337 12.77 -20.23 8.64
N GLN A 338 11.81 -19.55 9.23
CA GLN A 338 10.62 -20.16 9.81
C GLN A 338 9.46 -19.93 8.86
N ILE A 339 8.77 -21.01 8.49
CA ILE A 339 7.60 -20.96 7.62
C ILE A 339 6.36 -21.24 8.47
N CYS A 340 5.37 -20.35 8.39
CA CYS A 340 4.06 -20.54 8.98
C CYS A 340 3.01 -20.37 7.90
N ALA A 341 2.05 -21.27 7.83
CA ALA A 341 0.95 -21.16 6.90
C ALA A 341 -0.39 -21.09 7.64
N VAL A 342 -1.22 -20.13 7.22
CA VAL A 342 -2.47 -19.78 7.86
C VAL A 342 -3.59 -19.81 6.82
N ASP A 343 -4.67 -20.51 7.14
CA ASP A 343 -5.93 -20.41 6.39
C ASP A 343 -6.78 -19.28 6.98
N LEU A 344 -7.19 -18.33 6.14
CA LEU A 344 -8.09 -17.25 6.53
C LEU A 344 -9.58 -17.62 6.31
N ALA A 345 -9.89 -18.79 5.76
CA ALA A 345 -11.26 -19.22 5.54
C ALA A 345 -11.98 -19.56 6.86
N GLY A 346 -13.09 -18.87 7.14
CA GLY A 346 -14.04 -19.27 8.20
C GLY A 346 -13.60 -18.97 9.63
N THR A 347 -12.66 -18.05 9.82
CA THR A 347 -12.02 -17.74 11.12
C THR A 347 -12.05 -16.23 11.43
N ASP A 348 -12.12 -15.86 12.72
CA ASP A 348 -12.09 -14.47 13.22
C ASP A 348 -10.69 -13.82 13.13
N TRP A 349 -10.03 -13.90 11.98
CA TRP A 349 -8.75 -13.21 11.77
C TRP A 349 -8.98 -11.73 11.54
N THR A 350 -8.37 -10.90 12.38
CA THR A 350 -8.23 -9.46 12.11
C THR A 350 -6.88 -9.16 11.47
N VAL A 351 -6.79 -8.04 10.75
CA VAL A 351 -5.53 -7.57 10.16
C VAL A 351 -4.46 -7.43 11.25
N GLU A 352 -4.81 -6.88 12.41
CA GLU A 352 -3.90 -6.71 13.55
C GLU A 352 -3.35 -8.04 14.06
N SER A 353 -4.21 -9.06 14.18
CA SER A 353 -3.80 -10.38 14.65
C SER A 353 -2.80 -11.02 13.69
N LEU A 354 -3.03 -10.93 12.37
CA LEU A 354 -2.13 -11.46 11.36
C LEU A 354 -0.79 -10.70 11.34
N MET A 355 -0.83 -9.37 11.46
CA MET A 355 0.39 -8.57 11.51
C MET A 355 1.23 -8.87 12.74
N ARG A 356 0.59 -9.10 13.89
CA ARG A 356 1.31 -9.58 15.08
C ARG A 356 2.04 -10.90 14.79
N PHE A 357 1.44 -11.81 14.02
CA PHE A 357 2.14 -13.03 13.59
C PHE A 357 3.30 -12.75 12.66
N VAL A 358 3.17 -11.83 11.71
CA VAL A 358 4.27 -11.43 10.82
C VAL A 358 5.43 -10.82 11.60
N ASP A 359 5.13 -10.00 12.60
CA ASP A 359 6.13 -9.25 13.37
C ASP A 359 6.82 -10.07 14.48
N LEU A 360 6.22 -11.20 14.89
CA LEU A 360 6.86 -12.12 15.83
C LEU A 360 8.18 -12.62 15.26
N SER A 361 9.28 -12.38 15.99
CA SER A 361 10.60 -12.91 15.62
C SER A 361 10.59 -14.43 15.53
N TYR A 362 11.45 -14.98 14.66
CA TYR A 362 11.73 -16.41 14.51
C TYR A 362 11.76 -17.13 15.87
N ILE A 363 11.09 -18.28 15.95
CA ILE A 363 11.01 -19.09 17.18
C ILE A 363 11.74 -20.42 16.94
N GLY A 364 12.70 -20.77 17.81
CA GLY A 364 13.43 -22.03 17.77
C GLY A 364 14.90 -21.89 17.35
N HIS A 365 15.59 -23.02 17.17
CA HIS A 365 17.01 -23.05 16.85
C HIS A 365 17.28 -22.53 15.42
N GLU A 366 18.22 -21.59 15.32
CA GLU A 366 18.44 -20.70 14.17
C GLU A 366 19.20 -21.33 13.00
N THR A 367 19.29 -22.67 12.92
CA THR A 367 20.26 -23.35 12.05
C THR A 367 19.68 -24.01 10.81
N GLN A 368 18.36 -24.27 10.75
CA GLN A 368 17.72 -24.87 9.58
C GLN A 368 16.30 -24.35 9.36
N PRO A 369 15.75 -24.45 8.13
CA PRO A 369 14.35 -24.11 7.88
C PRO A 369 13.39 -24.94 8.75
N VAL A 370 12.50 -24.28 9.49
CA VAL A 370 11.49 -24.94 10.34
C VAL A 370 10.09 -24.56 9.89
N THR A 371 9.20 -25.55 9.77
CA THR A 371 7.76 -25.31 9.56
C THR A 371 7.07 -25.35 10.91
N VAL A 372 6.32 -24.29 11.25
CA VAL A 372 5.65 -24.13 12.54
C VAL A 372 4.16 -23.99 12.33
N LYS A 373 3.37 -24.63 13.20
CA LYS A 373 1.90 -24.53 13.14
C LYS A 373 1.43 -23.17 13.65
N SER A 374 0.28 -22.71 13.15
CA SER A 374 -0.31 -21.43 13.58
C SER A 374 -0.65 -21.40 15.08
N GLU A 375 -0.96 -22.55 15.69
CA GLU A 375 -1.23 -22.69 17.14
C GLU A 375 0.03 -22.49 18.00
N GLU A 376 1.17 -23.05 17.59
CA GLU A 376 2.45 -22.91 18.29
C GLU A 376 2.93 -21.45 18.27
N LEU A 377 2.72 -20.76 17.15
CA LEU A 377 2.96 -19.32 17.03
C LEU A 377 2.02 -18.48 17.91
N LYS A 378 0.75 -18.88 18.04
CA LYS A 378 -0.22 -18.23 18.94
C LYS A 378 0.24 -18.32 20.39
N ALA A 379 0.65 -19.51 20.83
CA ALA A 379 1.17 -19.74 22.18
C ALA A 379 2.41 -18.88 22.48
N ALA A 380 3.42 -18.90 21.60
CA ALA A 380 4.63 -18.10 21.77
C ALA A 380 4.36 -16.58 21.74
N GLY A 381 3.36 -16.14 20.96
CA GLY A 381 2.92 -14.75 20.94
C GLY A 381 2.22 -14.31 22.24
N GLN A 382 1.53 -15.22 22.92
CA GLN A 382 0.91 -14.98 24.24
C GLN A 382 1.97 -14.95 25.34
N GLU A 383 2.91 -15.89 25.33
CA GLU A 383 4.04 -15.93 26.28
C GLU A 383 4.89 -14.66 26.21
N ARG A 384 5.29 -14.21 25.01
CA ARG A 384 6.04 -12.96 24.86
C ARG A 384 5.27 -11.73 25.31
N ALA A 385 3.96 -11.66 25.07
CA ALA A 385 3.16 -10.56 25.59
C ALA A 385 3.01 -10.61 27.11
N ALA A 386 3.00 -11.80 27.70
CA ALA A 386 3.05 -11.97 29.14
C ALA A 386 4.42 -11.51 29.70
N GLU A 387 5.53 -11.84 29.05
CA GLU A 387 6.88 -11.39 29.42
C GLU A 387 7.04 -9.85 29.29
N GLU A 388 6.58 -9.25 28.19
CA GLU A 388 6.60 -7.79 28.01
C GLU A 388 5.72 -7.07 29.04
N SER A 389 4.57 -7.65 29.40
CA SER A 389 3.72 -7.13 30.47
C SER A 389 4.36 -7.28 31.87
N GLY A 390 5.09 -8.38 32.09
CA GLY A 390 5.83 -8.64 33.33
C GLY A 390 7.02 -7.69 33.52
N HIS A 391 7.73 -7.36 32.45
CA HIS A 391 8.78 -6.33 32.48
C HIS A 391 8.21 -4.93 32.77
N GLY A 392 7.03 -4.60 32.25
CA GLY A 392 6.30 -3.37 32.58
C GLY A 392 5.87 -3.32 34.05
N GLN A 393 5.34 -4.42 34.59
CA GLN A 393 4.98 -4.53 36.01
C GLN A 393 6.19 -4.40 36.94
N PHE A 394 7.29 -5.09 36.64
CA PHE A 394 8.53 -5.00 37.42
C PHE A 394 9.10 -3.57 37.43
N ALA A 395 9.11 -2.90 36.28
CA ALA A 395 9.53 -1.51 36.18
C ALA A 395 8.63 -0.57 37.01
N SER A 396 7.31 -0.77 36.97
CA SER A 396 6.37 -0.01 37.82
C SER A 396 6.53 -0.29 39.31
N GLU A 397 6.77 -1.53 39.72
CA GLU A 397 7.01 -1.88 41.12
C GLU A 397 8.29 -1.22 41.66
N VAL A 398 9.39 -1.27 40.89
CA VAL A 398 10.64 -0.61 41.25
C VAL A 398 10.46 0.91 41.33
N LEU A 399 9.73 1.52 40.39
CA LEU A 399 9.45 2.96 40.42
C LEU A 399 8.59 3.37 41.63
N ASN A 400 7.60 2.55 42.00
CA ASN A 400 6.77 2.78 43.19
C ASN A 400 7.56 2.62 44.50
N MET A 401 8.47 1.65 44.54
CA MET A 401 9.41 1.44 45.65
C MET A 401 10.34 2.65 45.82
N LEU A 402 10.90 3.17 44.72
CA LEU A 402 11.72 4.39 44.71
C LEU A 402 10.92 5.64 45.13
N GLY A 403 9.69 5.80 44.64
CA GLY A 403 8.79 6.90 45.05
C GLY A 403 8.49 6.87 46.55
N SER A 404 8.11 5.71 47.07
CA SER A 404 7.83 5.51 48.50
C SER A 404 9.06 5.80 49.38
N PHE A 405 10.26 5.50 48.88
CA PHE A 405 11.52 5.81 49.57
C PHE A 405 11.78 7.32 49.63
N VAL A 406 11.61 8.03 48.50
CA VAL A 406 11.75 9.50 48.44
C VAL A 406 10.75 10.19 49.38
N ASP A 407 9.49 9.76 49.39
CA ASP A 407 8.47 10.32 50.28
C ASP A 407 8.83 10.17 51.77
N ARG A 408 9.45 9.05 52.14
CA ARG A 408 9.87 8.79 53.52
C ARG A 408 11.06 9.62 53.97
N ILE A 409 11.90 10.11 53.05
CA ILE A 409 13.00 11.02 53.37
C ILE A 409 12.49 12.31 53.99
N ALA A 410 11.29 12.76 53.60
CA ALA A 410 10.64 13.91 54.23
C ALA A 410 10.43 13.76 55.75
N THR A 411 10.40 12.53 56.27
CA THR A 411 10.21 12.24 57.71
C THR A 411 11.51 12.31 58.55
N LEU A 412 12.66 12.47 57.90
CA LEU A 412 13.95 12.61 58.58
C LEU A 412 14.08 13.97 59.23
N THR A 413 14.61 13.99 60.46
CA THR A 413 15.01 15.22 61.15
C THR A 413 16.22 15.87 60.48
N PRO A 414 16.49 17.17 60.70
CA PRO A 414 17.67 17.84 60.13
C PRO A 414 19.00 17.10 60.42
N ALA A 415 19.18 16.60 61.65
CA ALA A 415 20.39 15.83 62.00
C ALA A 415 20.50 14.49 61.26
N GLU A 416 19.37 13.81 61.01
CA GLU A 416 19.33 12.56 60.24
C GLU A 416 19.54 12.81 58.74
N ARG A 417 19.05 13.94 58.21
CA ARG A 417 19.28 14.37 56.83
C ARG A 417 20.74 14.66 56.56
N ASN A 418 21.41 15.37 57.47
CA ASN A 418 22.86 15.62 57.36
C ASN A 418 23.65 14.30 57.34
N ILE A 419 23.25 13.30 58.14
CA ILE A 419 23.89 11.98 58.14
C ILE A 419 23.60 11.22 56.85
N LEU A 420 22.38 11.32 56.30
CA LEU A 420 22.04 10.76 54.99
C LEU A 420 22.87 11.40 53.86
N GLN A 421 23.07 12.72 53.91
CA GLN A 421 23.88 13.44 52.92
C GLN A 421 25.31 12.91 52.85
N TYR A 422 25.93 12.62 54.00
CA TYR A 422 27.26 12.00 53.99
C TYR A 422 27.30 10.65 53.27
N TYR A 423 26.24 9.84 53.31
CA TYR A 423 26.18 8.61 52.49
C TYR A 423 25.96 8.89 51.01
N ILE A 424 25.20 9.94 50.65
CA ILE A 424 25.01 10.37 49.26
C ILE A 424 26.36 10.82 48.67
N ASP A 425 27.14 11.55 49.46
CA ASP A 425 28.48 12.03 49.13
C ASP A 425 29.55 10.92 49.12
N GLY A 426 29.21 9.72 49.60
CA GLY A 426 30.06 8.52 49.52
C GLY A 426 30.94 8.24 50.74
N TYR A 427 30.68 8.89 51.89
CA TYR A 427 31.44 8.67 53.12
C TYR A 427 31.02 7.39 53.85
N GLU A 428 32.00 6.76 54.51
CA GLU A 428 31.81 5.57 55.33
C GLU A 428 31.41 5.91 56.78
N ILE A 429 30.77 4.95 57.46
CA ILE A 429 30.30 5.13 58.85
C ILE A 429 31.42 5.58 59.80
N ALA A 430 32.65 5.13 59.54
CA ALA A 430 33.81 5.47 60.35
C ALA A 430 34.25 6.94 60.20
N GLU A 431 33.89 7.59 59.10
CA GLU A 431 34.34 8.94 58.73
C GLU A 431 33.34 10.01 59.18
N ILE A 432 32.04 9.68 59.20
CA ILE A 432 30.94 10.57 59.60
C ILE A 432 31.12 11.22 60.99
N PRO A 433 31.61 10.54 62.06
CA PRO A 433 31.83 11.17 63.36
C PRO A 433 32.75 12.40 63.31
N GLY A 434 33.79 12.34 62.47
CA GLY A 434 34.76 13.43 62.29
C GLY A 434 34.17 14.61 61.52
N LEU A 435 33.33 14.34 60.52
CA LEU A 435 32.68 15.35 59.69
C LEU A 435 31.53 16.04 60.43
N ALA A 436 30.76 15.28 61.18
CA ALA A 436 29.58 15.77 61.90
C ALA A 436 29.87 16.25 63.33
N PHE A 437 31.13 16.17 63.81
CA PHE A 437 31.55 16.53 65.17
C PHE A 437 30.70 15.85 66.27
N ILE A 438 30.34 14.58 66.09
CA ILE A 438 29.54 13.79 67.03
C ILE A 438 30.19 12.44 67.33
N SER A 439 29.82 11.82 68.45
CA SER A 439 30.33 10.48 68.79
C SER A 439 29.84 9.40 67.81
N ILE A 440 30.64 8.34 67.62
CA ILE A 440 30.25 7.17 66.83
C ILE A 440 28.96 6.51 67.35
N TYR A 441 28.70 6.56 68.66
CA TYR A 441 27.46 6.05 69.27
C TYR A 441 26.24 6.89 68.85
N THR A 442 26.42 8.20 68.70
CA THR A 442 25.40 9.14 68.20
C THR A 442 25.09 8.86 66.72
N VAL A 443 26.10 8.65 65.87
CA VAL A 443 25.93 8.26 64.46
C VAL A 443 25.15 6.94 64.35
N ARG A 444 25.51 5.92 65.15
CA ARG A 444 24.79 4.63 65.19
C ARG A 444 23.32 4.80 65.60
N LYS A 445 23.03 5.70 66.55
CA LYS A 445 21.65 6.01 66.97
C LYS A 445 20.85 6.65 65.84
N HIS A 446 21.44 7.60 65.12
CA HIS A 446 20.80 8.22 63.95
C HIS A 446 20.60 7.22 62.81
N ASN A 447 21.61 6.39 62.49
CA ASN A 447 21.47 5.33 61.48
C ASN A 447 20.29 4.40 61.79
N LYS A 448 20.15 3.95 63.04
CA LYS A 448 19.01 3.11 63.44
C LYS A 448 17.67 3.80 63.20
N ASN A 449 17.58 5.11 63.44
CA ASN A 449 16.37 5.87 63.17
C ASN A 449 16.13 6.08 61.67
N ILE A 450 17.18 6.36 60.90
CA ILE A 450 17.13 6.50 59.43
C ILE A 450 16.62 5.20 58.82
N TYR A 451 17.20 4.06 59.20
CA TYR A 451 16.80 2.74 58.74
C TYR A 451 15.31 2.47 59.02
N ARG A 452 14.87 2.74 60.25
CA ARG A 452 13.46 2.59 60.62
C ARG A 452 12.53 3.52 59.83
N LYS A 453 12.91 4.78 59.61
CA LYS A 453 12.06 5.79 58.94
C LYS A 453 11.97 5.58 57.43
N LEU A 454 13.08 5.19 56.80
CA LEU A 454 13.13 4.86 55.39
C LEU A 454 12.65 3.42 55.10
N ALA A 455 12.42 2.63 56.16
CA ALA A 455 12.14 1.19 56.13
C ALA A 455 13.18 0.39 55.33
N VAL A 456 14.44 0.71 55.55
CA VAL A 456 15.58 -0.10 55.11
C VAL A 456 16.15 -0.81 56.33
N SER A 457 16.64 -2.03 56.13
CA SER A 457 17.12 -2.90 57.21
C SER A 457 18.63 -2.81 57.39
N THR A 458 19.36 -2.43 56.33
CA THR A 458 20.83 -2.39 56.34
C THR A 458 21.40 -1.15 55.64
N LYS A 459 22.71 -0.93 55.83
CA LYS A 459 23.45 0.12 55.12
C LYS A 459 23.51 -0.18 53.62
N GLU A 460 23.72 -1.44 53.26
CA GLU A 460 23.80 -1.89 51.87
C GLU A 460 22.50 -1.64 51.13
N GLU A 461 21.36 -1.88 51.80
CA GLU A 461 20.04 -1.57 51.25
C GLU A 461 19.87 -0.05 51.06
N LEU A 462 20.28 0.76 52.03
CA LEU A 462 20.27 2.23 51.89
C LEU A 462 21.10 2.70 50.68
N LEU A 463 22.31 2.16 50.52
CA LEU A 463 23.20 2.50 49.40
C LEU A 463 22.63 2.02 48.06
N LEU A 464 21.94 0.87 48.03
CA LEU A 464 21.26 0.37 46.84
C LEU A 464 20.17 1.34 46.38
N TYR A 465 19.35 1.87 47.28
CA TYR A 465 18.34 2.88 46.93
C TYR A 465 18.97 4.16 46.39
N ILE A 466 20.08 4.63 46.99
CA ILE A 466 20.81 5.81 46.52
C ILE A 466 21.40 5.56 45.11
N ASP A 467 22.01 4.41 44.87
CA ASP A 467 22.56 4.05 43.55
C ASP A 467 21.46 3.92 42.49
N LEU A 468 20.32 3.32 42.84
CA LEU A 468 19.16 3.22 41.94
C LEU A 468 18.62 4.60 41.56
N LEU A 469 18.52 5.54 42.51
CA LEU A 469 18.09 6.92 42.25
C LEU A 469 19.10 7.71 41.43
N ARG A 470 20.40 7.46 41.64
CA ARG A 470 21.49 8.05 40.84
C ARG A 470 21.39 7.58 39.39
N ARG A 471 21.20 6.28 39.15
CA ARG A 471 21.06 5.70 37.80
C ARG A 471 19.75 6.10 37.11
N SER A 472 18.68 6.34 37.88
CA SER A 472 17.41 6.83 37.35
C SER A 472 17.34 8.35 37.18
N ASN A 473 18.44 9.08 37.41
CA ASN A 473 18.53 10.54 37.32
C ASN A 473 17.54 11.29 38.25
N ARG A 474 17.17 10.67 39.38
CA ARG A 474 16.20 11.19 40.38
C ARG A 474 16.86 11.60 41.70
N LEU A 475 18.19 11.55 41.79
CA LEU A 475 18.93 11.91 43.00
C LEU A 475 18.65 13.34 43.48
N VAL A 476 18.37 14.24 42.53
CA VAL A 476 17.99 15.64 42.76
C VAL A 476 16.73 15.78 43.64
N GLU A 477 15.84 14.79 43.66
CA GLU A 477 14.65 14.78 44.52
C GLU A 477 15.01 14.67 46.01
N ILE A 478 16.14 14.04 46.32
CA ILE A 478 16.65 13.91 47.70
C ILE A 478 17.52 15.10 48.08
N GLU A 479 18.37 15.57 47.17
CA GLU A 479 19.27 16.71 47.42
C GLU A 479 18.50 17.99 47.77
N LYS A 480 17.35 18.22 47.12
CA LYS A 480 16.45 19.35 47.43
C LYS A 480 15.77 19.29 48.80
N LEU A 481 15.77 18.11 49.42
CA LEU A 481 15.21 17.91 50.76
C LEU A 481 16.31 18.02 51.82
N THR A 482 17.59 17.92 51.46
CA THR A 482 18.70 18.00 52.40
C THR A 482 19.27 19.42 52.55
N ASP A 483 18.96 20.33 51.61
CA ASP A 483 19.08 21.80 51.76
C ASP A 483 18.00 22.36 52.70
#